data_AF-A0A2D8QKY3-F1
#
_entry.id   AF-A0A2D8QKY3-F1
#
_cell.length_a   1.000
_cell.length_b   1.000
_cell.length_c   1.000
_cell.angle_alpha   90.00
_cell.angle_beta   90.00
_cell.angle_gamma   90.00
#
_symmetry.space_group_name_H-M   'P 1'
#
loop_
_entity.id
_entity.type
_entity.pdbx_description
1 polymer ?
#
loop_
_entity_poly.entity_id
_entity_poly.type
_entity_poly.pdbx_seq_one_letter_code
_entity_poly.pdbx_strand_id
1 'polypeptide(L)' 'MTTEMQGRVVHMCRAKGFKGHGEYEEVKGFEAQHLGHTITAVFDPDPVSATGFISVFAEPQEAVEFLTYKRGR' A
#
# COMPACT_ATOMS: atom_id res chain seq x y z
N MET A 1 1.26 3.67 9.02
CA MET A 1 1.05 4.79 9.95
C MET A 1 -0.40 5.22 9.80
N THR A 2 -1.25 4.87 10.78
CA THR A 2 -2.68 5.20 10.78
C THR A 2 -2.85 6.42 11.65
N THR A 3 -3.36 7.52 11.09
CA THR A 3 -3.58 8.78 11.82
C THR A 3 -5.08 9.03 11.87
N GLU A 4 -5.65 9.24 13.06
CA GLU A 4 -7.03 9.69 13.18
C GLU A 4 -7.11 11.16 12.74
N MET A 5 -7.86 11.43 11.67
CA MET A 5 -8.15 12.80 11.22
C MET A 5 -9.65 13.04 11.36
N GLN A 6 -10.06 13.91 12.28
CA GLN A 6 -11.46 14.34 12.43
C GLN A 6 -12.45 13.18 12.60
N GLY A 7 -12.11 12.16 13.40
CA GLY A 7 -12.95 10.98 13.62
C GLY A 7 -12.98 9.99 12.45
N ARG A 8 -12.08 10.14 11.48
CA ARG A 8 -11.90 9.21 10.35
C ARG A 8 -10.60 8.44 10.50
N VAL A 9 -10.66 7.15 10.21
CA VAL A 9 -9.47 6.31 9.99
C VAL A 9 -9.01 6.55 8.55
N VAL A 10 -7.77 6.99 8.38
CA VAL A 10 -7.21 7.30 7.05
C VAL A 10 -5.90 6.54 6.86
N HIS A 11 -5.74 5.95 5.68
CA HIS A 11 -4.52 5.31 5.23
C HIS A 11 -3.89 6.15 4.12
N MET A 12 -2.69 6.67 4.35
CA MET A 12 -1.92 7.32 3.30
C MET A 12 -1.14 6.26 2.53
N CYS A 13 -1.52 6.06 1.27
CA CYS A 13 -0.88 5.08 0.39
C CYS A 13 -0.09 5.84 -0.68
N ARG A 14 1.18 5.48 -0.89
CA ARG A 14 2.01 6.07 -1.95
C ARG A 14 2.67 4.95 -2.75
N ALA A 15 2.14 4.69 -3.95
CA ALA A 15 2.83 3.89 -4.95
C ALA A 15 3.60 4.85 -5.86
N LYS A 16 4.92 4.75 -5.89
CA LYS A 16 5.71 5.38 -6.96
C LYS A 16 5.79 4.39 -8.12
N GLY A 17 5.46 4.81 -9.31
CA GLY A 17 5.74 4.03 -10.51
C GLY A 17 6.13 5.01 -11.60
N PHE A 18 7.23 4.73 -12.28
CA PHE A 18 7.65 5.52 -13.42
C PHE A 18 7.47 4.74 -14.70
N LYS A 19 7.10 5.45 -15.77
CA LYS A 19 7.01 4.86 -17.10
C LYS A 19 8.43 4.64 -17.60
N GLY A 20 8.90 3.39 -17.63
CA GLY A 20 10.23 3.03 -18.14
C GLY A 20 10.47 3.29 -19.64
N HIS A 21 9.67 4.15 -20.28
CA HIS A 21 9.79 4.57 -21.67
C HIS A 21 9.82 6.09 -21.74
N GLY A 22 11.00 6.67 -21.53
CA GLY A 22 11.27 8.09 -21.73
C GLY A 22 12.58 8.54 -21.10
N GLU A 23 13.35 9.35 -21.81
CA GLU A 23 14.62 9.95 -21.34
C GLU A 23 14.42 11.07 -20.30
N TYR A 24 13.17 11.31 -19.85
CA TYR A 24 12.82 12.47 -19.03
C TYR A 24 13.61 12.55 -17.71
N GLU A 25 13.84 11.42 -17.06
CA GLU A 25 14.60 11.35 -15.79
C GLU A 25 16.09 11.62 -16.02
N GLU A 26 16.67 11.03 -17.07
CA GLU A 26 18.05 11.26 -17.48
C GLU A 26 18.29 12.73 -17.85
N VAL A 27 17.40 13.32 -18.65
CA VAL A 27 17.50 14.74 -19.09
C VAL A 27 17.36 15.71 -17.92
N LYS A 28 16.62 15.35 -16.87
CA LYS A 28 16.39 16.22 -15.70
C LYS A 28 17.29 15.90 -14.50
N GLY A 29 18.13 14.87 -14.59
CA GLY A 29 19.02 14.46 -13.49
C GLY A 29 18.30 13.84 -12.29
N PHE A 30 17.11 13.27 -12.50
CA PHE A 30 16.42 12.50 -11.47
C PHE A 30 16.86 11.03 -11.53
N GLU A 31 16.85 10.33 -10.39
CA GLU A 31 17.12 8.89 -10.37
C GLU A 31 16.05 8.12 -11.14
N ALA A 32 16.48 7.21 -12.01
CA ALA A 32 15.60 6.35 -12.77
C ALA A 32 14.86 5.38 -11.84
N GLN A 33 13.52 5.40 -11.87
CA GLN A 33 12.71 4.53 -11.03
C GLN A 33 12.34 3.25 -11.79
N HIS A 34 13.06 2.17 -11.50
CA HIS A 34 12.86 0.85 -12.14
C HIS A 34 11.88 -0.07 -11.39
N LEU A 35 11.22 0.43 -10.34
CA LEU A 35 10.33 -0.36 -9.50
C LEU A 35 8.90 0.14 -9.65
N GLY A 36 7.99 -0.79 -9.96
CA GLY A 36 6.55 -0.55 -9.84
C GLY A 36 6.12 -0.83 -8.41
N HIS A 37 5.80 0.20 -7.63
CA HIS A 37 5.20 -0.04 -6.31
C HIS A 37 3.75 -0.51 -6.47
N THR A 38 3.38 -1.47 -5.63
CA THR A 38 2.00 -1.94 -5.50
C THR A 38 1.43 -1.44 -4.18
N ILE A 39 0.12 -1.28 -4.11
CA ILE A 39 -0.61 -1.10 -2.85
C ILE A 39 -1.66 -2.20 -2.80
N THR A 40 -1.57 -3.07 -1.80
CA THR A 40 -2.59 -4.09 -1.55
C THR A 40 -3.43 -3.66 -0.36
N ALA A 41 -4.75 -3.57 -0.55
CA ALA A 41 -5.70 -3.25 0.52
C ALA A 41 -6.62 -4.44 0.78
N VAL A 42 -6.71 -4.87 2.03
CA VAL A 42 -7.60 -5.92 2.51
C VAL A 42 -8.72 -5.26 3.31
N PHE A 43 -9.97 -5.52 2.92
CA PHE A 43 -11.16 -5.08 3.61
C PHE A 43 -11.72 -6.22 4.45
N ASP A 44 -11.80 -6.02 5.77
CA ASP A 44 -12.40 -6.96 6.70
C ASP A 44 -13.84 -6.52 6.98
N PRO A 45 -14.86 -7.28 6.54
CA PRO A 45 -16.26 -6.91 6.73
C PRO A 45 -16.73 -7.06 8.18
N ASP A 46 -15.98 -7.78 9.04
CA ASP A 46 -16.30 -8.00 10.44
C ASP A 46 -15.11 -7.65 11.36
N PRO A 47 -14.69 -6.37 11.41
CA PRO A 47 -13.49 -5.98 12.13
C PRO A 47 -13.78 -5.78 13.63
N VAL A 48 -12.82 -6.16 14.48
CA VAL A 48 -12.89 -5.95 15.94
C VAL A 48 -12.90 -4.45 16.30
N SER A 49 -12.32 -3.60 15.45
CA SER A 49 -12.25 -2.15 15.63
C SER A 49 -12.41 -1.42 14.31
N ALA A 50 -12.76 -0.13 14.35
CA ALA A 50 -12.84 0.71 13.15
C ALA A 50 -11.52 0.75 12.36
N THR A 51 -10.37 0.67 13.05
CA THR A 51 -9.04 0.61 12.44
C THR A 51 -8.74 -0.74 11.76
N GLY A 52 -9.47 -1.80 12.13
CA GLY A 52 -9.32 -3.13 11.53
C GLY A 52 -10.08 -3.31 10.22
N PHE A 53 -10.97 -2.37 9.86
CA PHE A 53 -11.79 -2.46 8.65
C PHE A 53 -10.95 -2.53 7.36
N ILE A 54 -9.84 -1.80 7.32
CA ILE A 54 -8.93 -1.80 6.17
C ILE A 54 -7.48 -1.96 6.64
N SER A 55 -6.79 -2.93 6.05
CA SER A 55 -5.35 -3.15 6.23
C SER A 55 -4.65 -2.93 4.89
N VAL A 56 -3.55 -2.16 4.90
CA VAL A 56 -2.85 -1.78 3.66
C VAL A 56 -1.40 -2.21 3.72
N PHE A 57 -0.92 -2.83 2.64
CA PHE A 57 0.41 -3.40 2.49
C PHE A 57 1.10 -2.83 1.25
N ALA A 58 2.41 -2.58 1.36
CA ALA A 58 3.23 -2.21 0.21
C ALA A 58 3.58 -3.44 -0.63
N GLU A 59 3.82 -4.58 0.03
CA GLU A 59 4.17 -5.84 -0.61
C GLU A 59 2.97 -6.80 -0.67
N PRO A 60 2.60 -7.31 -1.85
CA PRO A 60 1.53 -8.30 -1.98
C PRO A 60 1.74 -9.56 -1.11
N GLN A 61 2.99 -9.97 -0.93
CA GLN A 61 3.37 -11.14 -0.13
C GLN A 61 2.97 -10.97 1.35
N GLU A 62 3.22 -9.79 1.93
CA GLU A 62 2.80 -9.48 3.30
C GLU A 62 1.28 -9.52 3.45
N ALA A 63 0.54 -9.05 2.44
CA ALA A 63 -0.92 -9.14 2.44
C ALA A 63 -1.41 -10.59 2.41
N VAL A 64 -0.74 -11.47 1.66
CA VAL A 64 -1.05 -12.91 1.60
C VAL A 64 -0.76 -13.60 2.93
N GLU A 65 0.36 -13.29 3.58
CA GLU A 65 0.71 -13.80 4.91
C GLU A 65 -0.33 -13.36 5.95
N PHE A 66 -0.74 -12.09 5.91
CA PHE A 66 -1.80 -11.57 6.77
C PHE A 66 -3.14 -12.30 6.56
N LEU A 67 -3.54 -12.54 5.30
CA LEU A 67 -4.75 -13.30 4.99
C LEU A 67 -4.65 -14.76 5.44
N THR A 68 -3.45 -15.34 5.41
CA THR A 68 -3.18 -16.71 5.86
C THR A 68 -3.32 -16.81 7.38
N TYR A 69 -2.72 -15.87 8.11
CA TYR A 69 -2.92 -15.69 9.56
C TYR A 69 -4.39 -15.53 9.93
N LYS A 70 -5.15 -14.65 9.24
CA LYS A 70 -6.58 -14.43 9.47
C LYS A 70 -7.43 -15.69 9.25
N ARG A 71 -7.02 -16.58 8.34
CA ARG A 71 -7.67 -17.88 8.11
C ARG A 71 -7.29 -18.94 9.14
N GLY A 72 -6.33 -18.67 10.02
CA GLY A 72 -5.78 -19.63 10.97
C GLY A 72 -5.00 -20.76 10.29
N ARG A 73 -4.34 -20.47 9.16
CA ARG A 73 -3.54 -21.43 8.38
C ARG A 73 -2.07 -21.04 8.37
#